data_AF-A0A4D4LJ14-F1
#
_entry.id   AF-A0A4D4LJ14-F1
#
_cell.length_a   1.000
_cell.length_b   1.000
_cell.length_c   1.000
_cell.angle_alpha   90.00
_cell.angle_beta   90.00
_cell.angle_gamma   90.00
#
_symmetry.space_group_name_H-M   'P 1'
#
loop_
_entity.id
_entity.type
_entity.pdbx_description
1 polymer ?
#
loop_
_entity_poly.entity_id
_entity_poly.type
_entity_poly.pdbx_seq_one_letter_code
_entity_poly.pdbx_strand_id
1 'polypeptide(L)'
;MPVLTRLIPSPLVVDIRAGALDDLAGVLADQRISSSGKLAIAISGGSGALLRERLAPALPGASWYEVGGGTLDDAIKLADRMKSGHYDAVVGLGGGKIIDCAKFAAARIGLPLVAVATNLSHDGLCSPVATLDNDAGRGSYGVPNPIAVVIDLDVIREAPVRFVRSGIGDALSNISAVADWELSNRETGEQIDGLAAAMARQAGEAVLRHPGGVGDDSFLQVLAEGLVLTGISMSVAGTPARPPVPATRSTTPSTSSSPSAPPATASSAVWPPPSRCVCAGRTRSRSTWPRCCTGTGCPCCPRRSASPWTSSSRSWSSLRRRAPAATRSSSTSTSHPTRSGTHTPTMPKQSVKPSVAELRPVVHPAGVKDRRSGEHWAGRLYMREISLRCDRHLVNTRVTPNQLTYLMTVFGALAAPALLVPGIAGAVLGVLMVQLYLLLDCVDGEIARWKQQFSLSGVYLDRVGAYLCDAAVLVGFGLRAADLWGSGRIDWLWAFLGTLAALGAILIKAETDLVGVARHQGGLPPVKEAAAEPRSSGVALARRAAAALKFHRLVLGVEASLLILVVAIVDQVRGDLFFTRLGVAVLAGIALLQTLLHLVSILASSRLK
;
A
#
# COMPACT_ATOMS: atom_id res chain seq x y z
N MET A 1 17.39 28.37 -0.45
CA MET A 1 16.72 27.53 -1.47
C MET A 1 15.21 27.64 -1.27
N PRO A 2 14.35 27.69 -2.30
CA PRO A 2 12.94 27.95 -2.09
C PRO A 2 12.26 26.71 -1.48
N VAL A 3 12.29 26.59 -0.14
CA VAL A 3 11.64 25.54 0.67
C VAL A 3 10.10 25.61 0.58
N LEU A 4 9.55 26.58 -0.17
CA LEU A 4 8.12 26.82 -0.35
C LEU A 4 7.57 26.38 -1.72
N THR A 5 8.39 25.77 -2.60
CA THR A 5 7.94 25.39 -3.95
C THR A 5 7.56 23.91 -4.02
N ARG A 6 6.33 23.65 -4.47
CA ARG A 6 5.86 22.30 -4.82
C ARG A 6 6.54 21.86 -6.11
N LEU A 7 7.25 20.73 -6.08
CA LEU A 7 7.75 20.07 -7.28
C LEU A 7 6.69 19.08 -7.79
N ILE A 8 6.24 19.29 -9.03
CA ILE A 8 5.30 18.40 -9.72
C ILE A 8 6.10 17.61 -10.76
N PRO A 9 6.29 16.30 -10.59
CA PRO A 9 6.91 15.48 -11.62
C PRO A 9 5.97 15.41 -12.82
N SER A 10 6.45 15.86 -13.97
CA SER A 10 5.75 15.84 -15.26
C SER A 10 6.68 15.23 -16.31
N PRO A 11 6.15 14.55 -17.34
CA PRO A 11 6.94 14.20 -18.50
C PRO A 11 7.62 15.45 -19.09
N LEU A 12 8.86 15.28 -19.54
CA LEU A 12 9.63 16.28 -20.30
C LEU A 12 9.00 16.52 -21.68
N VAL A 13 8.41 15.47 -22.26
CA VAL A 13 7.78 15.47 -23.58
C VAL A 13 6.45 14.73 -23.51
N VAL A 14 5.40 15.34 -24.07
CA VAL A 14 4.13 14.69 -24.37
C VAL A 14 3.84 15.01 -25.83
N ASP A 15 4.00 14.03 -26.73
CA ASP A 15 3.70 14.17 -28.16
C ASP A 15 2.45 13.35 -28.52
N ILE A 16 1.39 14.04 -28.90
CA ILE A 16 0.09 13.45 -29.26
C ILE A 16 -0.35 14.05 -30.60
N ARG A 17 -0.15 13.31 -31.69
CA ARG A 17 -0.53 13.73 -33.05
C ARG A 17 -0.53 12.54 -34.00
N ALA A 18 -1.11 12.73 -35.18
CA ALA A 18 -0.92 11.80 -36.30
C ALA A 18 0.55 11.82 -36.75
N GLY A 19 1.13 10.64 -37.02
CA GLY A 19 2.54 10.49 -37.42
C GLY A 19 3.55 10.82 -36.32
N ALA A 20 3.17 10.77 -35.04
CA ALA A 20 4.11 11.00 -33.92
C ALA A 20 5.28 10.00 -33.91
N LEU A 21 5.07 8.76 -34.39
CA LEU A 21 6.14 7.75 -34.45
C LEU A 21 7.23 8.08 -35.48
N ASP A 22 6.92 8.87 -36.50
CA ASP A 22 7.91 9.24 -37.52
C ASP A 22 9.05 10.11 -36.95
N ASP A 23 8.75 10.87 -35.89
CA ASP A 23 9.72 11.71 -35.17
C ASP A 23 10.20 11.07 -33.85
N LEU A 24 9.89 9.79 -33.61
CA LEU A 24 10.25 9.12 -32.37
C LEU A 24 11.77 9.13 -32.13
N ALA A 25 12.57 8.98 -33.19
CA ALA A 25 14.02 9.05 -33.09
C ALA A 25 14.50 10.44 -32.66
N GLY A 26 13.85 11.51 -33.13
CA GLY A 26 14.14 12.89 -32.71
C GLY A 26 13.83 13.12 -31.24
N VAL A 27 12.66 12.66 -30.77
CA VAL A 27 12.28 12.73 -29.35
C VAL A 27 13.27 11.95 -28.48
N LEU A 28 13.63 10.74 -28.87
CA LEU A 28 14.55 9.88 -28.12
C LEU A 28 16.00 10.39 -28.13
N ALA A 29 16.39 11.21 -29.10
CA ALA A 29 17.71 11.83 -29.20
C ALA A 29 17.90 13.05 -28.29
N ASP A 30 16.86 13.50 -27.57
CA ASP A 30 16.99 14.52 -26.54
C ASP A 30 18.00 14.06 -25.47
N GLN A 31 19.03 14.87 -25.22
CA GLN A 31 20.10 14.52 -24.25
C GLN A 31 19.61 14.34 -22.82
N ARG A 32 18.41 14.84 -22.49
CA ARG A 32 17.75 14.63 -21.20
C ARG A 32 17.10 13.24 -21.11
N ILE A 33 16.89 12.57 -22.25
CA ILE A 33 16.32 11.23 -22.38
C ILE A 33 17.42 10.20 -22.67
N SER A 34 18.26 10.43 -23.68
CA SER A 34 19.37 9.54 -24.06
C SER A 34 20.61 10.35 -24.40
N SER A 35 21.67 10.15 -23.61
CA SER A 35 22.95 10.84 -23.80
C SER A 35 23.94 10.04 -24.66
N SER A 36 23.83 8.71 -24.67
CA SER A 36 24.70 7.79 -25.41
C SER A 36 24.02 7.12 -26.62
N GLY A 37 22.71 7.33 -26.79
CA GLY A 37 21.91 6.71 -27.85
C GLY A 37 21.59 5.23 -27.60
N LYS A 38 21.92 4.70 -26.42
CA LYS A 38 21.67 3.29 -26.06
C LYS A 38 20.34 3.14 -25.34
N LEU A 39 19.38 2.56 -26.03
CA LEU A 39 18.01 2.40 -25.55
C LEU A 39 17.62 0.93 -25.44
N ALA A 40 16.87 0.58 -24.40
CA ALA A 40 16.26 -0.73 -24.26
C ALA A 40 14.76 -0.64 -24.59
N ILE A 41 14.34 -1.23 -25.70
CA ILE A 41 12.95 -1.13 -26.19
C ILE A 41 12.20 -2.42 -25.88
N ALA A 42 11.16 -2.33 -25.07
CA ALA A 42 10.25 -3.41 -24.73
C ALA A 42 9.05 -3.41 -25.68
N ILE A 43 8.81 -4.53 -26.37
CA ILE A 43 7.72 -4.70 -27.35
C ILE A 43 6.90 -5.96 -27.09
N SER A 44 5.69 -6.00 -27.63
CA SER A 44 4.93 -7.25 -27.78
C SER A 44 5.39 -8.02 -29.02
N GLY A 45 5.27 -9.36 -29.00
CA GLY A 45 5.57 -10.21 -30.16
C GLY A 45 4.58 -10.11 -31.32
N GLY A 46 3.51 -9.33 -31.19
CA GLY A 46 2.50 -9.11 -32.23
C GLY A 46 2.69 -7.76 -32.94
N SER A 47 1.78 -6.81 -32.69
CA SER A 47 1.85 -5.46 -33.26
C SER A 47 3.17 -4.72 -32.97
N GLY A 48 3.84 -5.03 -31.86
CA GLY A 48 5.15 -4.48 -31.54
C GLY A 48 6.28 -4.96 -32.46
N ALA A 49 6.18 -6.18 -33.01
CA ALA A 49 7.16 -6.70 -33.96
C ALA A 49 7.08 -5.97 -35.30
N LEU A 50 5.88 -5.67 -35.79
CA LEU A 50 5.67 -4.86 -36.99
C LEU A 50 6.24 -3.43 -36.83
N LEU A 51 6.00 -2.81 -35.67
CA LEU A 51 6.56 -1.48 -35.38
C LEU A 51 8.08 -1.51 -35.25
N ARG A 52 8.67 -2.62 -34.76
CA ARG A 52 10.12 -2.81 -34.76
C ARG A 52 10.69 -2.79 -36.17
N GLU A 53 10.06 -3.44 -37.14
CA GLU A 53 10.53 -3.43 -38.54
C GLU A 53 10.57 -2.00 -39.11
N ARG A 54 9.56 -1.18 -38.79
CA ARG A 54 9.49 0.23 -39.19
C ARG A 54 10.52 1.11 -38.48
N LEU A 55 10.73 0.92 -37.17
CA LEU A 55 11.49 1.84 -36.33
C LEU A 55 12.96 1.45 -36.12
N ALA A 56 13.33 0.18 -36.27
CA ALA A 56 14.70 -0.28 -36.11
C ALA A 56 15.73 0.44 -37.01
N PRO A 57 15.43 0.77 -38.29
CA PRO A 57 16.35 1.54 -39.13
C PRO A 57 16.65 2.93 -38.58
N ALA A 58 15.69 3.57 -37.91
CA ALA A 58 15.85 4.90 -37.31
C ALA A 58 16.49 4.87 -35.92
N LEU A 59 16.60 3.68 -35.30
CA LEU A 59 17.12 3.47 -33.95
C LEU A 59 18.25 2.41 -33.93
N PRO A 60 19.38 2.65 -34.61
CA PRO A 60 20.43 1.64 -34.78
C PRO A 60 21.13 1.23 -33.46
N GLY A 61 21.10 2.09 -32.44
CA GLY A 61 21.67 1.83 -31.11
C GLY A 61 20.74 1.11 -30.13
N ALA A 62 19.49 0.82 -30.54
CA ALA A 62 18.49 0.24 -29.67
C ALA A 62 18.57 -1.29 -29.56
N SER A 63 18.47 -1.80 -28.33
CA SER A 63 18.28 -3.22 -28.05
C SER A 63 16.80 -3.54 -27.88
N TRP A 64 16.30 -4.54 -28.59
CA TRP A 64 14.89 -4.89 -28.64
C TRP A 64 14.59 -6.12 -27.79
N TYR A 65 13.58 -6.02 -26.92
CA TYR A 65 13.18 -7.07 -25.99
C TYR A 65 11.71 -7.39 -26.14
N GLU A 66 11.40 -8.62 -26.54
CA GLU A 66 10.03 -9.11 -26.57
C GLU A 66 9.56 -9.52 -25.17
N VAL A 67 8.33 -9.14 -24.83
CA VAL A 67 7.72 -9.37 -23.50
C VAL A 67 6.35 -10.00 -23.69
N GLY A 68 6.06 -11.05 -22.91
CA GLY A 68 4.74 -11.71 -22.89
C GLY A 68 3.64 -10.76 -22.43
N GLY A 69 3.97 -9.88 -21.49
CA GLY A 69 3.21 -8.69 -21.14
C GLY A 69 2.12 -8.94 -20.11
N GLY A 70 1.97 -8.01 -19.17
CA GLY A 70 0.89 -8.00 -18.19
C GLY A 70 1.06 -8.94 -17.00
N THR A 71 2.21 -9.60 -16.82
CA THR A 71 2.54 -10.35 -15.59
C THR A 71 3.73 -9.75 -14.86
N LEU A 72 3.79 -9.95 -13.54
CA LEU A 72 4.93 -9.53 -12.72
C LEU A 72 6.20 -10.27 -13.13
N ASP A 73 6.10 -11.58 -13.40
CA ASP A 73 7.24 -12.41 -13.80
C ASP A 73 7.87 -11.96 -15.12
N ASP A 74 7.05 -11.58 -16.11
CA ASP A 74 7.57 -11.05 -17.37
C ASP A 74 8.30 -9.73 -17.17
N ALA A 75 7.80 -8.86 -16.28
CA ALA A 75 8.46 -7.61 -15.95
C ALA A 75 9.80 -7.85 -15.22
N ILE A 76 9.88 -8.86 -14.35
CA ILE A 76 11.13 -9.26 -13.68
C ILE A 76 12.13 -9.81 -14.69
N LYS A 77 11.71 -10.74 -15.57
CA LYS A 77 12.55 -11.29 -16.64
C LYS A 77 13.06 -10.21 -17.59
N LEU A 78 12.22 -9.22 -17.91
CA LEU A 78 12.61 -8.06 -18.70
C LEU A 78 13.73 -7.26 -18.03
N ALA A 79 13.56 -6.93 -16.75
CA ALA A 79 14.57 -6.22 -15.97
C ALA A 79 15.90 -7.00 -15.90
N ASP A 80 15.84 -8.31 -15.66
CA ASP A 80 17.04 -9.15 -15.56
C ASP A 80 17.81 -9.23 -16.89
N ARG A 81 17.11 -9.29 -18.03
CA ARG A 81 17.74 -9.24 -19.36
C ARG A 81 18.39 -7.88 -19.65
N MET A 82 17.79 -6.78 -19.19
CA MET A 82 18.33 -5.43 -19.38
C MET A 82 19.48 -5.11 -18.43
N LYS A 83 19.59 -5.77 -17.27
CA LYS A 83 20.56 -5.47 -16.21
C LYS A 83 22.03 -5.56 -16.65
N SER A 84 22.32 -6.40 -17.64
CA SER A 84 23.67 -6.58 -18.20
C SER A 84 24.07 -5.49 -19.20
N GLY A 85 23.10 -4.75 -19.73
CA GLY A 85 23.33 -3.68 -20.70
C GLY A 85 23.52 -2.33 -20.03
N HIS A 86 24.28 -1.46 -20.68
CA HIS A 86 24.39 -0.04 -20.34
C HIS A 86 23.42 0.74 -21.23
N TYR A 87 22.24 1.06 -20.68
CA TYR A 87 21.17 1.80 -21.35
C TYR A 87 20.92 3.13 -20.65
N ASP A 88 20.54 4.15 -21.42
CA ASP A 88 20.18 5.47 -20.90
C ASP A 88 18.72 5.49 -20.41
N ALA A 89 17.84 4.82 -21.14
CA ALA A 89 16.41 4.77 -20.87
C ALA A 89 15.77 3.46 -21.37
N VAL A 90 14.62 3.12 -20.78
CA VAL A 90 13.74 2.05 -21.24
C VAL A 90 12.59 2.66 -22.03
N VAL A 91 12.30 2.11 -23.21
CA VAL A 91 11.16 2.51 -24.03
C VAL A 91 10.11 1.39 -24.01
N GLY A 92 8.94 1.66 -23.46
CA GLY A 92 7.80 0.76 -23.54
C GLY A 92 6.98 1.06 -24.79
N LEU A 93 7.14 0.25 -25.84
CA LEU A 93 6.42 0.40 -27.11
C LEU A 93 5.31 -0.65 -27.22
N GLY A 94 4.07 -0.25 -26.98
CA GLY A 94 2.93 -1.16 -27.08
C GLY A 94 1.67 -0.67 -26.37
N GLY A 95 0.78 -1.63 -26.10
CA GLY A 95 -0.41 -1.38 -25.30
C GLY A 95 -0.11 -1.32 -23.79
N GLY A 96 -1.14 -1.02 -22.99
CA GLY A 96 -1.01 -0.82 -21.54
C GLY A 96 -0.24 -1.92 -20.79
N LYS A 97 -0.44 -3.20 -21.13
CA LYS A 97 0.30 -4.33 -20.53
C LYS A 97 1.81 -4.28 -20.77
N ILE A 98 2.24 -3.86 -21.95
CA ILE A 98 3.67 -3.76 -22.31
C ILE A 98 4.29 -2.56 -21.60
N ILE A 99 3.57 -1.42 -21.61
CA ILE A 99 4.00 -0.21 -20.92
C ILE A 99 4.13 -0.47 -19.42
N ASP A 100 3.18 -1.15 -18.78
CA ASP A 100 3.24 -1.45 -17.36
C ASP A 100 4.41 -2.40 -17.01
N CYS A 101 4.69 -3.41 -17.85
CA CYS A 101 5.87 -4.25 -17.68
C CYS A 101 7.16 -3.43 -17.82
N ALA A 102 7.26 -2.59 -18.85
CA ALA A 102 8.42 -1.73 -19.08
C ALA A 102 8.62 -0.73 -17.93
N LYS A 103 7.54 -0.15 -17.41
CA LYS A 103 7.54 0.78 -16.28
C LYS A 103 8.04 0.13 -15.01
N PHE A 104 7.57 -1.06 -14.71
CA PHE A 104 8.05 -1.84 -13.58
C PHE A 104 9.52 -2.25 -13.74
N ALA A 105 9.91 -2.71 -14.93
CA ALA A 105 11.29 -3.09 -15.22
C ALA A 105 12.26 -1.91 -15.09
N ALA A 106 11.92 -0.76 -15.69
CA ALA A 106 12.68 0.49 -15.61
C ALA A 106 12.88 0.94 -14.16
N ALA A 107 11.79 0.92 -13.37
CA ALA A 107 11.85 1.23 -11.94
C ALA A 107 12.79 0.30 -11.16
N ARG A 108 12.84 -0.98 -11.52
CA ARG A 108 13.68 -2.00 -10.85
C ARG A 108 15.17 -1.85 -11.18
N ILE A 109 15.50 -1.48 -12.41
CA ILE A 109 16.91 -1.29 -12.84
C ILE A 109 17.40 0.15 -12.65
N GLY A 110 16.51 1.07 -12.23
CA GLY A 110 16.87 2.46 -11.94
C GLY A 110 17.05 3.33 -13.18
N LEU A 111 16.36 3.01 -14.28
CA LEU A 111 16.40 3.78 -15.52
C LEU A 111 15.09 4.56 -15.74
N PRO A 112 15.14 5.72 -16.41
CA PRO A 112 13.95 6.43 -16.82
C PRO A 112 13.15 5.64 -17.88
N LEU A 113 11.84 5.89 -17.93
CA LEU A 113 10.92 5.27 -18.89
C LEU A 113 10.41 6.29 -19.91
N VAL A 114 10.40 5.90 -21.19
CA VAL A 114 9.61 6.54 -22.25
C VAL A 114 8.43 5.63 -22.59
N ALA A 115 7.21 6.14 -22.54
CA ALA A 115 6.00 5.39 -22.88
C ALA A 115 5.56 5.73 -24.31
N VAL A 116 5.53 4.72 -25.19
CA VAL A 116 5.07 4.87 -26.57
C VAL A 116 3.82 4.01 -26.75
N ALA A 117 2.65 4.65 -26.67
CA ALA A 117 1.37 3.96 -26.59
C ALA A 117 0.83 3.62 -27.98
N THR A 118 0.50 2.34 -28.16
CA THR A 118 -0.12 1.82 -29.40
C THR A 118 -1.62 1.55 -29.24
N ASN A 119 -2.18 1.84 -28.06
CA ASN A 119 -3.62 1.86 -27.81
C ASN A 119 -3.95 2.77 -26.62
N LEU A 120 -5.22 3.14 -26.47
CA LEU A 120 -5.73 4.00 -25.39
C LEU A 120 -6.66 3.23 -24.46
N SER A 121 -6.14 2.22 -23.75
CA SER A 121 -6.97 1.36 -22.89
C SER A 121 -7.21 1.87 -21.47
N HIS A 122 -6.25 2.62 -20.90
CA HIS A 122 -6.29 3.18 -19.54
C HIS A 122 -5.15 4.20 -19.35
N ASP A 123 -5.17 4.93 -18.24
CA ASP A 123 -4.23 5.99 -17.83
C ASP A 123 -2.80 5.52 -17.48
N GLY A 124 -2.55 4.21 -17.56
CA GLY A 124 -1.27 3.56 -17.27
C GLY A 124 -0.11 4.05 -18.15
N LEU A 125 -0.43 4.69 -19.27
CA LEU A 125 0.52 5.31 -20.20
C LEU A 125 1.27 6.52 -19.62
N CYS A 126 0.76 7.17 -18.57
CA CYS A 126 1.43 8.31 -17.91
C CYS A 126 1.36 8.26 -16.37
N SER A 127 0.76 7.22 -15.78
CA SER A 127 0.57 7.12 -14.33
C SER A 127 1.79 6.57 -13.57
N PRO A 128 1.93 6.91 -12.27
CA PRO A 128 2.95 6.34 -11.36
C PRO A 128 2.59 4.93 -10.84
N VAL A 129 1.75 4.19 -11.54
CA VAL A 129 1.26 2.86 -11.12
C VAL A 129 1.33 1.88 -12.28
N ALA A 130 2.05 0.77 -12.12
CA ALA A 130 2.03 -0.34 -13.07
C ALA A 130 1.03 -1.41 -12.61
N THR A 131 0.12 -1.85 -13.48
CA THR A 131 -0.84 -2.90 -13.16
C THR A 131 -0.40 -4.23 -13.80
N LEU A 132 0.01 -5.19 -12.97
CA LEU A 132 0.58 -6.47 -13.41
C LEU A 132 -0.12 -7.64 -12.71
N ASP A 133 -0.37 -8.71 -13.47
CA ASP A 133 -0.96 -9.95 -12.95
C ASP A 133 0.12 -10.79 -12.21
N ASN A 134 -0.27 -11.41 -11.10
CA ASN A 134 0.54 -12.35 -10.33
C ASN A 134 -0.33 -13.54 -9.86
N ASP A 135 0.25 -14.48 -9.11
CA ASP A 135 -0.45 -15.68 -8.61
C ASP A 135 -1.67 -15.37 -7.71
N ALA A 136 -1.72 -14.18 -7.11
CA ALA A 136 -2.83 -13.69 -6.29
C ALA A 136 -3.84 -12.81 -7.08
N GLY A 137 -3.66 -12.65 -8.40
CA GLY A 137 -4.50 -11.84 -9.27
C GLY A 137 -3.84 -10.55 -9.74
N ARG A 138 -4.65 -9.57 -10.14
CA ARG A 138 -4.17 -8.31 -10.72
C ARG A 138 -3.68 -7.35 -9.62
N GLY A 139 -2.39 -7.06 -9.61
CA GLY A 139 -1.73 -6.17 -8.63
C GLY A 139 -1.41 -4.80 -9.20
N SER A 140 -1.35 -3.80 -8.33
CA SER A 140 -0.97 -2.41 -8.65
C SER A 140 0.32 -2.04 -7.92
N TYR A 141 1.34 -1.63 -8.67
CA TYR A 141 2.69 -1.42 -8.18
C TYR A 141 3.11 0.05 -8.39
N GLY A 142 3.53 0.72 -7.32
CA GLY A 142 4.03 2.09 -7.39
C GLY A 142 5.38 2.18 -8.12
N VAL A 143 5.46 3.06 -9.11
CA VAL A 143 6.59 3.20 -10.04
C VAL A 143 6.77 4.69 -10.42
N PRO A 144 7.96 5.12 -10.86
CA PRO A 144 8.14 6.46 -11.39
C PRO A 144 7.27 6.71 -12.63
N ASN A 145 6.88 7.97 -12.85
CA ASN A 145 6.22 8.37 -14.09
C ASN A 145 7.16 8.21 -15.29
N PRO A 146 6.61 7.95 -16.49
CA PRO A 146 7.35 8.15 -17.73
C PRO A 146 7.89 9.58 -17.83
N ILE A 147 9.13 9.72 -18.30
CA ILE A 147 9.75 11.02 -18.58
C ILE A 147 9.35 11.56 -19.95
N ALA A 148 8.82 10.70 -20.83
CA ALA A 148 8.22 11.11 -22.09
C ALA A 148 7.06 10.18 -22.44
N VAL A 149 6.04 10.74 -23.09
CA VAL A 149 4.87 10.01 -23.58
C VAL A 149 4.67 10.35 -25.06
N VAL A 150 4.61 9.34 -25.91
CA VAL A 150 4.38 9.48 -27.36
C VAL A 150 3.16 8.66 -27.75
N ILE A 151 2.20 9.30 -28.41
CA ILE A 151 0.94 8.70 -28.84
C ILE A 151 0.70 9.09 -30.29
N ASP A 152 0.81 8.11 -31.19
CA ASP A 152 0.55 8.31 -32.61
C ASP A 152 -0.91 7.97 -32.94
N LEU A 153 -1.69 9.00 -33.30
CA LEU A 153 -3.13 8.85 -33.54
C LEU A 153 -3.44 7.93 -34.73
N ASP A 154 -2.53 7.78 -35.70
CA ASP A 154 -2.75 6.84 -36.82
C ASP A 154 -2.66 5.40 -36.35
N VAL A 155 -1.70 5.10 -35.46
CA VAL A 155 -1.58 3.79 -34.81
C VAL A 155 -2.77 3.52 -33.89
N ILE A 156 -3.24 4.53 -33.15
CA ILE A 156 -4.44 4.39 -32.31
C ILE A 156 -5.68 4.08 -33.15
N ARG A 157 -5.81 4.67 -34.35
CA ARG A 157 -6.94 4.43 -35.26
C ARG A 157 -7.00 2.98 -35.75
N GLU A 158 -5.85 2.39 -36.02
CA GLU A 158 -5.74 0.99 -36.45
C GLU A 158 -5.96 -0.01 -35.29
N ALA A 159 -5.80 0.46 -34.05
CA ALA A 159 -5.97 -0.39 -32.88
C ALA A 159 -7.44 -0.82 -32.70
N PRO A 160 -7.70 -2.04 -32.19
CA PRO A 160 -9.07 -2.51 -31.96
C PRO A 160 -9.87 -1.55 -31.06
N VAL A 161 -11.04 -1.12 -31.55
CA VAL A 161 -11.92 -0.12 -30.89
C VAL A 161 -12.28 -0.44 -29.44
N ARG A 162 -12.20 -1.70 -29.03
CA ARG A 162 -12.39 -2.12 -27.63
C ARG A 162 -11.43 -1.42 -26.67
N PHE A 163 -10.21 -1.09 -27.11
CA PHE A 163 -9.24 -0.38 -26.28
C PHE A 163 -9.66 1.06 -26.06
N VAL A 164 -10.05 1.77 -27.12
CA VAL A 164 -10.62 3.13 -27.03
C VAL A 164 -11.84 3.14 -26.08
N ARG A 165 -12.75 2.18 -26.22
CA ARG A 165 -13.91 2.05 -25.30
C ARG A 165 -13.50 1.81 -23.84
N SER A 166 -12.45 1.04 -23.61
CA SER A 166 -11.88 0.84 -22.27
C SER A 166 -11.35 2.17 -21.71
N GLY A 167 -10.57 2.91 -22.51
CA GLY A 167 -10.03 4.21 -22.10
C GLY A 167 -11.10 5.25 -21.80
N ILE A 168 -12.22 5.24 -22.54
CA ILE A 168 -13.37 6.11 -22.23
C ILE A 168 -13.90 5.79 -20.83
N GLY A 169 -14.08 4.50 -20.52
CA GLY A 169 -14.54 4.08 -19.19
C GLY A 169 -13.60 4.55 -18.09
N ASP A 170 -12.29 4.42 -18.32
CA ASP A 170 -11.24 4.84 -17.40
C ASP A 170 -11.25 6.36 -17.16
N ALA A 171 -11.26 7.17 -18.23
CA ALA A 171 -11.32 8.62 -18.15
C ALA A 171 -12.60 9.13 -17.46
N LEU A 172 -13.75 8.52 -17.75
CA LEU A 172 -15.02 8.87 -17.11
C LEU A 172 -15.04 8.52 -15.62
N SER A 173 -14.30 7.49 -15.20
CA SER A 173 -14.22 7.07 -13.79
C SER A 173 -13.66 8.18 -12.88
N ASN A 174 -12.85 9.10 -13.43
CA ASN A 174 -12.34 10.26 -12.73
C ASN A 174 -13.44 11.13 -12.11
N ILE A 175 -14.60 11.26 -12.78
CA ILE A 175 -15.70 12.10 -12.28
C ILE A 175 -16.26 11.51 -10.97
N SER A 176 -16.46 10.20 -10.93
CA SER A 176 -16.86 9.50 -9.69
C SER A 176 -15.75 9.51 -8.66
N ALA A 177 -14.50 9.29 -9.08
CA ALA A 177 -13.36 9.25 -8.18
C ALA A 177 -13.14 10.58 -7.44
N VAL A 178 -13.23 11.71 -8.15
CA VAL A 178 -13.15 13.04 -7.51
C VAL A 178 -14.35 13.27 -6.59
N ALA A 179 -15.55 12.82 -6.96
CA ALA A 179 -16.72 12.94 -6.09
C ALA A 179 -16.58 12.11 -4.80
N ASP A 180 -15.96 10.93 -4.88
CA ASP A 180 -15.65 10.10 -3.72
C ASP A 180 -14.54 10.71 -2.87
N TRP A 181 -13.52 11.32 -3.48
CA TRP A 181 -12.48 12.06 -2.76
C TRP A 181 -13.06 13.29 -2.04
N GLU A 182 -13.95 14.03 -2.69
CA GLU A 182 -14.75 15.12 -2.10
C GLU A 182 -15.63 14.65 -0.95
N LEU A 183 -16.22 13.46 -1.06
CA LEU A 183 -16.97 12.86 0.03
C LEU A 183 -16.06 12.48 1.19
N SER A 184 -14.94 11.83 0.91
CA SER A 184 -13.97 11.43 1.92
C SER A 184 -13.43 12.63 2.69
N ASN A 185 -13.17 13.75 2.02
CA ASN A 185 -12.80 15.01 2.70
C ASN A 185 -13.90 15.49 3.66
N ARG A 186 -15.16 15.49 3.24
CA ARG A 186 -16.28 15.91 4.10
C ARG A 186 -16.50 15.00 5.30
N GLU A 187 -16.34 13.69 5.13
CA GLU A 187 -16.68 12.68 6.15
C GLU A 187 -15.51 12.28 7.06
N THR A 188 -14.28 12.30 6.52
CA THR A 188 -13.07 11.82 7.22
C THR A 188 -12.01 12.90 7.38
N GLY A 189 -12.16 14.05 6.72
CA GLY A 189 -11.17 15.12 6.68
C GLY A 189 -10.02 14.87 5.69
N GLU A 190 -10.10 13.82 4.85
CA GLU A 190 -9.08 13.50 3.85
C GLU A 190 -8.75 14.74 3.01
N GLN A 191 -7.46 15.12 3.01
CA GLN A 191 -7.02 16.31 2.29
C GLN A 191 -7.15 16.11 0.78
N ILE A 192 -7.75 17.08 0.11
CA ILE A 192 -7.86 17.12 -1.35
C ILE A 192 -6.80 18.02 -1.91
N ASP A 193 -6.08 17.50 -2.89
CA ASP A 193 -5.28 18.35 -3.75
C ASP A 193 -6.16 18.96 -4.85
N GLY A 194 -6.43 20.26 -4.72
CA GLY A 194 -7.32 20.96 -5.65
C GLY A 194 -6.82 20.96 -7.10
N LEU A 195 -5.50 20.96 -7.32
CA LEU A 195 -4.92 20.90 -8.66
C LEU A 195 -5.12 19.50 -9.27
N ALA A 196 -4.80 18.44 -8.52
CA ALA A 196 -5.03 17.07 -8.96
C ALA A 196 -6.51 16.80 -9.26
N ALA A 197 -7.40 17.23 -8.35
CA ALA A 197 -8.84 17.06 -8.51
C ALA A 197 -9.38 17.80 -9.74
N ALA A 198 -8.90 19.02 -10.02
CA ALA A 198 -9.28 19.77 -11.20
C ALA A 198 -8.81 19.08 -12.50
N MET A 199 -7.57 18.59 -12.53
CA MET A 199 -7.02 17.86 -13.69
C MET A 199 -7.80 16.57 -13.96
N ALA A 200 -8.04 15.74 -12.95
CA ALA A 200 -8.81 14.51 -13.08
C ALA A 200 -10.26 14.78 -13.54
N ARG A 201 -10.93 15.77 -12.95
CA ARG A 201 -12.28 16.17 -13.35
C ARG A 201 -12.31 16.64 -14.80
N GLN A 202 -11.35 17.47 -15.21
CA GLN A 202 -11.27 17.97 -16.59
C GLN A 202 -11.03 16.86 -17.60
N ALA A 203 -10.18 15.88 -17.27
CA ALA A 203 -9.94 14.71 -18.13
C ALA A 203 -11.24 13.95 -18.42
N GLY A 204 -12.03 13.64 -17.39
CA GLY A 204 -13.30 12.93 -17.56
C GLY A 204 -14.37 13.78 -18.24
N GLU A 205 -14.46 15.06 -17.89
CA GLU A 205 -15.46 15.97 -18.46
C GLU A 205 -15.22 16.28 -19.95
N ALA A 206 -13.96 16.41 -20.38
CA ALA A 206 -13.61 16.63 -21.78
C ALA A 206 -14.09 15.46 -22.65
N VAL A 207 -13.82 14.21 -22.22
CA VAL A 207 -14.30 13.00 -22.91
C VAL A 207 -15.83 12.92 -22.88
N LEU A 208 -16.47 13.21 -21.74
CA LEU A 208 -17.93 13.13 -21.59
C LEU A 208 -18.69 14.13 -22.49
N ARG A 209 -18.15 15.34 -22.67
CA ARG A 209 -18.81 16.43 -23.40
C ARG A 209 -18.42 16.49 -24.87
N HIS A 210 -17.46 15.68 -25.32
CA HIS A 210 -17.04 15.68 -26.71
C HIS A 210 -18.19 15.22 -27.63
N PRO A 211 -18.48 15.92 -28.74
CA PRO A 211 -19.58 15.60 -29.63
C PRO A 211 -19.29 14.42 -30.57
N GLY A 212 -18.01 14.14 -30.83
CA GLY A 212 -17.54 13.05 -31.70
C GLY A 212 -17.58 11.66 -31.06
N GLY A 213 -17.39 10.64 -31.89
CA GLY A 213 -17.35 9.23 -31.51
C GLY A 213 -15.95 8.60 -31.59
N VAL A 214 -15.89 7.30 -31.29
CA VAL A 214 -14.65 6.53 -31.16
C VAL A 214 -13.78 6.42 -32.42
N GLY A 215 -14.28 6.85 -33.58
CA GLY A 215 -13.56 6.86 -34.85
C GLY A 215 -13.07 8.25 -35.29
N ASP A 216 -13.41 9.30 -34.54
CA ASP A 216 -13.07 10.68 -34.90
C ASP A 216 -11.71 11.08 -34.30
N ASP A 217 -10.85 11.69 -35.11
CA ASP A 217 -9.49 12.08 -34.72
C ASP A 217 -9.48 13.05 -33.54
N SER A 218 -10.40 14.02 -33.57
CA SER A 218 -10.59 14.99 -32.48
C SER A 218 -10.99 14.30 -31.18
N PHE A 219 -11.80 13.23 -31.25
CA PHE A 219 -12.17 12.47 -30.07
C PHE A 219 -11.00 11.63 -29.55
N LEU A 220 -10.24 10.98 -30.43
CA LEU A 220 -9.06 10.20 -30.04
C LEU A 220 -7.99 11.08 -29.39
N GLN A 221 -7.81 12.30 -29.91
CA GLN A 221 -6.92 13.28 -29.32
C GLN A 221 -7.37 13.68 -27.91
N VAL A 222 -8.65 14.06 -27.74
CA VAL A 222 -9.19 14.42 -26.42
C VAL A 222 -9.12 13.26 -25.43
N LEU A 223 -9.33 12.02 -25.88
CA LEU A 223 -9.19 10.84 -25.04
C LEU A 223 -7.72 10.63 -24.63
N ALA A 224 -6.78 10.73 -25.57
CA ALA A 224 -5.34 10.60 -25.28
C ALA A 224 -4.88 11.67 -24.28
N GLU A 225 -5.21 12.92 -24.52
CA GLU A 225 -4.92 14.05 -23.62
C GLU A 225 -5.55 13.84 -22.24
N GLY A 226 -6.80 13.37 -22.18
CA GLY A 226 -7.50 13.05 -20.94
C GLY A 226 -6.81 11.95 -20.13
N LEU A 227 -6.36 10.87 -20.77
CA LEU A 227 -5.65 9.77 -20.11
C LEU A 227 -4.26 10.22 -19.62
N VAL A 228 -3.53 11.02 -20.40
CA VAL A 228 -2.26 11.62 -19.96
C VAL A 228 -2.49 12.54 -18.76
N LEU A 229 -3.50 13.41 -18.83
CA LEU A 229 -3.84 14.34 -17.76
C LEU A 229 -4.22 13.61 -16.47
N THR A 230 -4.92 12.49 -16.59
CA THR A 230 -5.22 11.57 -15.47
C THR A 230 -3.93 11.02 -14.86
N GLY A 231 -3.01 10.54 -15.70
CA GLY A 231 -1.66 10.12 -15.31
C GLY A 231 -0.91 11.15 -14.47
N ILE A 232 -0.86 12.41 -14.95
CA ILE A 232 -0.18 13.51 -14.27
C ILE A 232 -0.91 13.89 -12.98
N SER A 233 -2.24 13.86 -12.96
CA SER A 233 -3.04 14.20 -11.77
C SER A 233 -2.72 13.30 -10.56
N MET A 234 -2.45 12.01 -10.78
CA MET A 234 -2.01 11.09 -9.72
C MET A 234 -0.65 11.48 -9.13
N SER A 235 0.24 11.97 -9.98
CA SER A 235 1.59 12.39 -9.56
C SER A 235 1.57 13.72 -8.83
N VAL A 236 0.69 14.63 -9.27
CA VAL A 236 0.36 15.86 -8.55
C VAL A 236 -0.15 15.49 -7.16
N ALA A 237 -1.15 14.62 -7.05
CA ALA A 237 -1.69 14.18 -5.75
C ALA A 237 -0.64 13.55 -4.80
N GLY A 238 0.54 13.19 -5.30
CA GLY A 238 1.62 12.63 -4.49
C GLY A 238 1.32 11.21 -4.00
N THR A 239 0.42 10.51 -4.68
CA THR A 239 -0.09 9.19 -4.31
C THR A 239 0.21 8.14 -5.39
N PRO A 240 1.44 7.60 -5.45
CA PRO A 240 1.56 6.19 -5.77
C PRO A 240 1.17 5.41 -4.51
N ALA A 241 -0.08 4.94 -4.40
CA ALA A 241 -0.56 4.08 -3.31
C ALA A 241 0.12 4.37 -1.94
N ARG A 242 -0.24 5.49 -1.28
CA ARG A 242 0.39 5.86 -0.01
C ARG A 242 -0.11 4.95 1.11
N PRO A 243 0.75 4.49 2.05
CA PRO A 243 0.28 3.95 3.32
C PRO A 243 -0.43 5.06 4.12
N PRO A 244 -1.44 4.73 4.94
CA PRO A 244 -2.34 5.72 5.54
C PRO A 244 -1.59 6.60 6.54
N VAL A 245 -1.72 7.92 6.38
CA VAL A 245 -1.37 8.92 7.40
C VAL A 245 -2.64 9.73 7.67
N PRO A 246 -3.00 9.97 8.94
CA PRO A 246 -4.39 10.24 9.31
C PRO A 246 -4.75 11.70 9.11
N ALA A 247 -5.88 11.95 8.46
CA ALA A 247 -6.55 13.23 8.52
C ALA A 247 -7.39 13.33 9.80
N THR A 248 -7.30 14.50 10.41
CA THR A 248 -7.96 14.86 11.66
C THR A 248 -9.48 15.04 11.48
N ARG A 249 -10.24 14.45 12.43
CA ARG A 249 -11.58 14.85 12.91
C ARG A 249 -12.61 15.27 11.85
N SER A 250 -13.67 14.46 11.67
CA SER A 250 -14.99 14.71 12.32
C SER A 250 -16.11 13.78 11.81
N THR A 251 -16.64 12.99 12.74
CA THR A 251 -18.07 12.64 12.97
C THR A 251 -18.98 12.02 11.88
N THR A 252 -19.12 10.70 12.04
CA THR A 252 -20.37 9.87 12.16
C THR A 252 -21.19 9.43 10.93
N PRO A 253 -21.71 8.17 10.94
CA PRO A 253 -22.12 7.45 9.73
C PRO A 253 -23.64 7.22 9.62
N SER A 254 -24.14 6.97 8.40
CA SER A 254 -25.46 6.38 8.19
C SER A 254 -25.39 5.08 7.38
N THR A 255 -26.11 4.10 7.91
CA THR A 255 -26.19 2.69 7.53
C THR A 255 -27.15 2.44 6.37
N SER A 256 -26.74 1.70 5.35
CA SER A 256 -27.59 0.67 4.74
C SER A 256 -26.75 -0.37 4.01
N SER A 257 -27.08 -1.62 4.30
CA SER A 257 -26.39 -2.86 3.98
C SER A 257 -26.50 -3.24 2.50
N SER A 258 -25.36 -3.45 1.86
CA SER A 258 -25.09 -4.25 0.65
C SER A 258 -23.57 -4.42 0.56
N PRO A 259 -23.01 -5.53 0.03
CA PRO A 259 -21.59 -5.85 0.15
C PRO A 259 -20.74 -4.75 -0.51
N SER A 260 -20.20 -3.84 0.31
CA SER A 260 -19.50 -2.65 -0.15
C SER A 260 -18.04 -2.99 -0.38
N ALA A 261 -17.65 -2.91 -1.65
CA ALA A 261 -16.27 -2.88 -2.12
C ALA A 261 -15.41 -1.86 -1.34
N PRO A 262 -14.08 -2.07 -1.28
CA PRO A 262 -13.16 -1.14 -0.62
C PRO A 262 -13.28 0.29 -1.20
N PRO A 263 -12.94 1.33 -0.43
CA PRO A 263 -13.03 2.71 -0.89
C PRO A 263 -12.12 2.92 -2.10
N ALA A 264 -12.70 3.50 -3.15
CA ALA A 264 -12.07 3.73 -4.44
C ALA A 264 -10.88 4.68 -4.31
N THR A 265 -9.67 4.16 -4.54
CA THR A 265 -8.55 5.00 -5.01
C THR A 265 -8.80 5.35 -6.46
N ALA A 266 -8.62 6.64 -6.78
CA ALA A 266 -9.10 7.33 -7.97
C ALA A 266 -8.64 6.83 -9.36
N SER A 267 -8.00 5.66 -9.47
CA SER A 267 -7.52 5.13 -10.76
C SER A 267 -7.01 3.69 -10.71
N SER A 268 -6.89 3.05 -9.54
CA SER A 268 -6.39 1.66 -9.47
C SER A 268 -7.49 0.59 -9.37
N ALA A 269 -8.76 0.98 -9.48
CA ALA A 269 -9.86 0.02 -9.58
C ALA A 269 -10.05 -0.39 -11.05
N VAL A 270 -9.14 -1.24 -11.56
CA VAL A 270 -9.47 -2.10 -12.69
C VAL A 270 -10.55 -3.07 -12.20
N TRP A 271 -11.81 -2.68 -12.35
CA TRP A 271 -12.92 -3.61 -12.27
C TRP A 271 -12.81 -4.60 -13.45
N PRO A 272 -13.13 -5.90 -13.27
CA PRO A 272 -13.29 -6.81 -14.40
C PRO A 272 -14.37 -6.25 -15.35
N PRO A 273 -14.35 -6.61 -16.66
CA PRO A 273 -15.28 -6.03 -17.64
C PRO A 273 -16.73 -6.17 -17.12
N PRO A 274 -17.53 -5.09 -17.12
CA PRO A 274 -18.77 -5.07 -16.37
C PRO A 274 -19.80 -5.98 -17.04
N SER A 275 -20.20 -7.03 -16.35
CA SER A 275 -21.53 -7.61 -16.56
C SER A 275 -22.63 -6.76 -15.91
N ARG A 276 -22.30 -5.79 -15.03
CA ARG A 276 -23.23 -4.78 -14.49
C ARG A 276 -22.50 -3.47 -14.08
N CYS A 277 -22.87 -2.34 -14.68
CA CYS A 277 -22.45 -1.00 -14.21
C CYS A 277 -23.07 -0.69 -12.84
N VAL A 278 -22.25 -0.31 -11.85
CA VAL A 278 -22.68 0.28 -10.58
C VAL A 278 -22.80 1.80 -10.75
N CYS A 279 -23.85 2.26 -11.43
CA CYS A 279 -24.22 3.69 -11.50
C CYS A 279 -25.64 3.96 -10.98
N ALA A 280 -26.25 3.02 -10.25
CA ALA A 280 -27.65 3.10 -9.88
C ALA A 280 -27.96 4.09 -8.72
N GLY A 281 -26.96 4.68 -8.06
CA GLY A 281 -27.11 5.23 -6.70
C GLY A 281 -27.44 6.72 -6.50
N ARG A 282 -27.27 7.66 -7.45
CA ARG A 282 -27.58 9.09 -7.22
C ARG A 282 -28.19 9.81 -8.43
N THR A 283 -29.14 10.71 -8.14
CA THR A 283 -30.20 11.23 -9.04
C THR A 283 -29.95 12.61 -9.66
N ARG A 284 -28.71 13.12 -9.73
CA ARG A 284 -28.46 14.48 -10.28
C ARG A 284 -28.04 14.56 -11.75
N SER A 285 -27.70 13.45 -12.41
CA SER A 285 -27.24 13.45 -13.81
C SER A 285 -27.78 12.26 -14.63
N ARG A 286 -28.98 11.75 -14.34
CA ARG A 286 -29.53 10.61 -15.11
C ARG A 286 -29.86 10.94 -16.59
N SER A 287 -29.86 12.22 -17.00
CA SER A 287 -30.31 12.65 -18.33
C SER A 287 -29.22 12.68 -19.43
N THR A 288 -27.95 12.81 -19.07
CA THR A 288 -26.82 12.91 -20.03
C THR A 288 -26.11 11.58 -20.29
N TRP A 289 -26.05 10.71 -19.28
CA TRP A 289 -25.35 9.42 -19.34
C TRP A 289 -25.92 8.39 -20.33
N PRO A 290 -27.26 8.28 -20.52
CA PRO A 290 -27.80 7.37 -21.52
C PRO A 290 -27.38 7.75 -22.94
N ARG A 291 -27.14 9.04 -23.24
CA ARG A 291 -26.77 9.52 -24.58
C ARG A 291 -25.33 9.16 -24.96
N CYS A 292 -24.39 9.25 -24.03
CA CYS A 292 -22.98 8.90 -24.30
C CYS A 292 -22.81 7.37 -24.49
N CYS A 293 -23.44 6.56 -23.64
CA CYS A 293 -23.38 5.09 -23.75
C CYS A 293 -24.09 4.54 -25.00
N THR A 294 -25.16 5.20 -25.48
CA THR A 294 -25.87 4.81 -26.71
C THR A 294 -25.21 5.33 -27.98
N GLY A 295 -24.57 6.52 -27.96
CA GLY A 295 -23.86 7.09 -29.11
C GLY A 295 -22.50 6.45 -29.42
N THR A 296 -21.81 5.88 -28.41
CA THR A 296 -20.45 5.29 -28.56
C THR A 296 -20.42 3.76 -28.72
N GLY A 297 -21.60 3.11 -28.64
CA GLY A 297 -21.72 1.65 -28.73
C GLY A 297 -21.04 0.91 -27.57
N CYS A 298 -21.02 1.50 -26.37
CA CYS A 298 -20.46 0.90 -25.18
C CYS A 298 -21.26 -0.38 -24.79
N PRO A 299 -20.64 -1.48 -24.30
CA PRO A 299 -21.31 -2.78 -24.08
C PRO A 299 -22.44 -2.78 -23.04
N CYS A 300 -22.75 -1.64 -22.44
CA CYS A 300 -23.78 -1.47 -21.41
C CYS A 300 -25.22 -1.70 -21.93
N CYS A 301 -25.42 -1.93 -23.23
CA CYS A 301 -26.72 -2.15 -23.86
C CYS A 301 -26.77 -3.51 -24.58
N PRO A 302 -27.39 -4.56 -24.02
CA PRO A 302 -27.64 -5.78 -24.77
C PRO A 302 -28.73 -5.52 -25.82
N ARG A 303 -28.40 -5.78 -27.10
CA ARG A 303 -29.39 -5.93 -28.18
C ARG A 303 -30.41 -7.00 -27.75
N ARG A 304 -31.62 -6.60 -27.38
CA ARG A 304 -32.77 -7.52 -27.38
C ARG A 304 -33.36 -7.58 -28.77
N SER A 305 -33.53 -8.82 -29.23
CA SER A 305 -34.11 -9.26 -30.49
C SER A 305 -35.42 -8.53 -30.85
N ALA A 306 -35.54 -8.21 -32.13
CA ALA A 306 -36.73 -7.68 -32.78
C ALA A 306 -37.90 -8.67 -32.79
N SER A 307 -39.12 -8.18 -32.57
CA SER A 307 -40.32 -8.42 -33.41
C SER A 307 -41.46 -7.47 -32.97
N PRO A 308 -42.43 -7.15 -33.84
CA PRO A 308 -42.81 -5.75 -34.10
C PRO A 308 -44.16 -5.37 -33.49
N TRP A 309 -44.29 -4.13 -33.01
CA TRP A 309 -45.60 -3.49 -32.90
C TRP A 309 -45.56 -2.15 -33.63
N THR A 310 -46.43 -2.10 -34.63
CA THR A 310 -46.67 -1.08 -35.61
C THR A 310 -47.26 0.19 -35.00
N SER A 311 -46.82 1.32 -35.56
CA SER A 311 -47.54 2.58 -35.78
C SER A 311 -48.62 3.01 -34.78
N SER A 312 -48.43 4.19 -34.16
CA SER A 312 -49.08 5.40 -34.71
C SER A 312 -48.75 6.63 -33.88
N SER A 313 -48.62 7.72 -34.62
CA SER A 313 -48.51 9.11 -34.21
C SER A 313 -49.62 9.55 -33.23
N ARG A 314 -49.27 10.36 -32.22
CA ARG A 314 -49.76 11.74 -32.07
C ARG A 314 -49.29 12.37 -30.76
N SER A 315 -49.03 13.66 -30.85
CA SER A 315 -48.67 14.58 -29.78
C SER A 315 -49.85 14.90 -28.85
N TRP A 316 -49.55 15.73 -27.84
CA TRP A 316 -50.40 16.58 -26.97
C TRP A 316 -50.16 16.25 -25.49
N SER A 317 -49.43 17.07 -24.73
CA SER A 317 -49.86 18.32 -24.10
C SER A 317 -51.15 18.21 -23.26
N SER A 318 -50.93 18.28 -21.95
CA SER A 318 -51.80 18.85 -20.91
C SER A 318 -52.96 18.02 -20.32
N LEU A 319 -53.21 18.35 -19.04
CA LEU A 319 -54.36 18.08 -18.18
C LEU A 319 -54.43 16.77 -17.36
N ARG A 320 -53.96 16.90 -16.11
CA ARG A 320 -54.77 17.04 -14.87
C ARG A 320 -55.85 15.98 -14.50
N ARG A 321 -55.82 15.70 -13.18
CA ARG A 321 -56.87 15.28 -12.23
C ARG A 321 -57.09 13.78 -12.04
N ARG A 322 -56.88 13.32 -10.80
CA ARG A 322 -57.95 13.14 -9.80
C ARG A 322 -57.37 12.88 -8.39
N ALA A 323 -57.80 13.72 -7.44
CA ALA A 323 -57.97 13.38 -6.03
C ALA A 323 -59.39 13.83 -5.65
N PRO A 324 -60.11 13.12 -4.76
CA PRO A 324 -61.42 13.56 -4.29
C PRO A 324 -61.35 14.43 -3.01
N ALA A 325 -62.38 15.26 -2.89
CA ALA A 325 -62.70 16.28 -1.87
C ALA A 325 -63.15 15.65 -0.54
N ALA A 326 -63.49 16.32 0.57
CA ALA A 326 -63.92 17.70 0.92
C ALA A 326 -63.59 17.89 2.44
N THR A 327 -63.62 19.05 3.12
CA THR A 327 -64.67 20.09 3.27
C THR A 327 -64.10 21.34 3.99
N ARG A 328 -64.80 22.47 3.84
CA ARG A 328 -64.51 23.86 4.24
C ARG A 328 -64.62 24.15 5.75
N SER A 329 -63.88 25.16 6.25
CA SER A 329 -64.45 26.41 6.82
C SER A 329 -63.39 27.51 7.18
N SER A 330 -63.69 28.71 6.68
CA SER A 330 -63.56 30.10 7.21
C SER A 330 -62.39 30.60 8.11
N SER A 331 -61.69 31.61 7.56
CA SER A 331 -61.41 32.98 8.07
C SER A 331 -60.61 33.27 9.37
N THR A 332 -59.59 34.13 9.17
CA THR A 332 -59.08 35.22 10.04
C THR A 332 -58.51 34.90 11.42
N SER A 333 -57.20 35.08 11.61
CA SER A 333 -56.64 36.26 12.27
C SER A 333 -55.13 36.09 12.55
N THR A 334 -54.42 37.20 12.44
CA THR A 334 -53.03 37.44 12.82
C THR A 334 -52.73 37.05 14.27
N SER A 335 -51.65 36.28 14.48
CA SER A 335 -50.71 36.48 15.60
C SER A 335 -49.50 35.55 15.46
N HIS A 336 -48.29 36.12 15.51
CA HIS A 336 -47.12 35.38 15.96
C HIS A 336 -47.25 35.19 17.47
N PRO A 337 -46.88 34.02 18.02
CA PRO A 337 -45.63 34.01 18.79
C PRO A 337 -44.86 32.67 18.81
N THR A 338 -43.53 32.82 18.90
CA THR A 338 -42.55 32.05 19.70
C THR A 338 -42.58 30.51 19.73
N ARG A 339 -41.58 29.94 19.04
CA ARG A 339 -40.61 28.92 19.49
C ARG A 339 -40.95 28.18 20.80
N SER A 340 -41.41 26.93 20.67
CA SER A 340 -41.34 25.90 21.72
C SER A 340 -40.77 24.61 21.11
N GLY A 341 -39.84 24.00 21.84
CA GLY A 341 -39.01 22.89 21.38
C GLY A 341 -39.78 21.59 21.20
N THR A 342 -39.47 20.87 20.13
CA THR A 342 -39.85 19.47 19.97
C THR A 342 -38.71 18.58 20.46
N HIS A 343 -38.96 17.95 21.61
CA HIS A 343 -38.24 16.76 22.05
C HIS A 343 -38.17 15.74 20.92
N THR A 344 -36.96 15.44 20.44
CA THR A 344 -36.70 14.25 19.62
C THR A 344 -36.35 13.11 20.59
N PRO A 345 -36.98 11.93 20.50
CA PRO A 345 -36.68 10.85 21.42
C PRO A 345 -35.27 10.31 21.14
N THR A 346 -34.39 10.42 22.13
CA THR A 346 -33.07 9.80 22.10
C THR A 346 -33.21 8.29 22.23
N MET A 347 -32.99 7.58 21.12
CA MET A 347 -32.83 6.13 21.13
C MET A 347 -31.59 5.76 21.99
N PRO A 348 -31.68 4.75 22.87
CA PRO A 348 -30.54 4.33 23.66
C PRO A 348 -29.48 3.70 22.76
N LYS A 349 -28.24 4.20 22.82
CA LYS A 349 -27.06 3.59 22.18
C LYS A 349 -26.81 2.22 22.79
N GLN A 350 -27.39 1.16 22.22
CA GLN A 350 -26.93 -0.19 22.48
C GLN A 350 -25.59 -0.39 21.77
N SER A 351 -24.52 -0.51 22.55
CA SER A 351 -23.16 -0.79 22.06
C SER A 351 -23.09 -2.22 21.55
N VAL A 352 -23.41 -2.44 20.27
CA VAL A 352 -23.23 -3.74 19.64
C VAL A 352 -21.73 -4.02 19.56
N LYS A 353 -21.28 -5.12 20.18
CA LYS A 353 -19.88 -5.57 20.10
C LYS A 353 -19.61 -6.02 18.66
N PRO A 354 -18.63 -5.44 17.94
CA PRO A 354 -18.35 -5.82 16.56
C PRO A 354 -17.96 -7.30 16.47
N SER A 355 -18.29 -7.94 15.35
CA SER A 355 -17.90 -9.33 15.10
C SER A 355 -16.42 -9.41 14.69
N VAL A 356 -15.77 -10.56 14.90
CA VAL A 356 -14.36 -10.76 14.47
C VAL A 356 -14.21 -10.59 12.95
N ALA A 357 -15.25 -10.92 12.18
CA ALA A 357 -15.29 -10.75 10.73
C ALA A 357 -15.30 -9.27 10.29
N GLU A 358 -15.88 -8.38 11.11
CA GLU A 358 -15.86 -6.92 10.88
C GLU A 358 -14.52 -6.30 11.29
N LEU A 359 -13.90 -6.80 12.37
CA LEU A 359 -12.63 -6.28 12.89
C LEU A 359 -11.45 -6.60 11.99
N ARG A 360 -11.34 -7.88 11.57
CA ARG A 360 -10.18 -8.41 10.83
C ARG A 360 -9.76 -7.57 9.61
N PRO A 361 -10.64 -7.15 8.68
CA PRO A 361 -10.20 -6.38 7.51
C PRO A 361 -9.65 -4.98 7.84
N VAL A 362 -10.07 -4.40 8.97
CA VAL A 362 -9.62 -3.08 9.43
C VAL A 362 -8.29 -3.18 10.16
N VAL A 363 -8.17 -4.17 11.06
CA VAL A 363 -6.99 -4.29 11.92
C VAL A 363 -5.86 -5.12 11.30
N HIS A 364 -6.16 -5.99 10.32
CA HIS A 364 -5.19 -6.78 9.54
C HIS A 364 -5.36 -6.51 8.03
N PRO A 365 -4.85 -5.39 7.49
CA PRO A 365 -4.85 -5.14 6.05
C PRO A 365 -4.05 -6.22 5.28
N ALA A 366 -4.40 -6.44 4.00
CA ALA A 366 -3.76 -7.44 3.15
C ALA A 366 -2.23 -7.25 3.10
N GLY A 367 -1.47 -8.32 3.32
CA GLY A 367 0.00 -8.31 3.35
C GLY A 367 0.65 -8.10 4.72
N VAL A 368 -0.10 -7.91 5.81
CA VAL A 368 0.48 -7.81 7.17
C VAL A 368 1.20 -9.10 7.58
N LYS A 369 0.57 -10.26 7.35
CA LYS A 369 1.17 -11.58 7.62
C LYS A 369 2.34 -11.95 6.69
N ASP A 370 2.49 -11.27 5.55
CA ASP A 370 3.49 -11.55 4.51
C ASP A 370 4.80 -10.76 4.68
N ARG A 371 4.85 -9.81 5.63
CA ARG A 371 6.07 -9.05 5.96
C ARG A 371 7.11 -9.98 6.60
N ARG A 372 8.09 -10.43 5.81
CA ARG A 372 9.15 -11.35 6.25
C ARG A 372 10.06 -10.78 7.37
N SER A 373 10.24 -9.47 7.46
CA SER A 373 11.18 -8.83 8.41
C SER A 373 10.54 -8.12 9.60
N GLY A 374 9.21 -7.99 9.66
CA GLY A 374 8.53 -7.18 10.67
C GLY A 374 7.72 -7.95 11.72
N GLU A 375 7.28 -9.17 11.43
CA GLU A 375 6.42 -9.93 12.35
C GLU A 375 7.16 -11.11 13.00
N HIS A 376 7.11 -11.16 14.34
CA HIS A 376 7.48 -12.34 15.10
C HIS A 376 6.62 -13.53 14.66
N TRP A 377 7.23 -14.73 14.60
CA TRP A 377 6.54 -15.95 14.17
C TRP A 377 5.30 -16.27 15.02
N ALA A 378 5.32 -15.95 16.32
CA ALA A 378 4.17 -16.11 17.22
C ALA A 378 2.99 -15.22 16.81
N GLY A 379 3.28 -14.01 16.32
CA GLY A 379 2.33 -13.10 15.66
C GLY A 379 1.58 -13.77 14.53
N ARG A 380 2.34 -14.36 13.59
CA ARG A 380 1.78 -15.04 12.41
C ARG A 380 1.03 -16.33 12.74
N LEU A 381 1.51 -17.10 13.73
CA LEU A 381 0.98 -18.44 14.01
C LEU A 381 -0.32 -18.39 14.82
N TYR A 382 -0.39 -17.56 15.87
CA TYR A 382 -1.55 -17.59 16.76
C TYR A 382 -1.91 -16.25 17.42
N MET A 383 -0.94 -15.38 17.73
CA MET A 383 -1.22 -14.17 18.51
C MET A 383 -2.21 -13.24 17.83
N ARG A 384 -2.15 -13.09 16.49
CA ARG A 384 -3.12 -12.31 15.71
C ARG A 384 -4.56 -12.83 15.79
N GLU A 385 -4.75 -14.14 15.98
CA GLU A 385 -6.10 -14.69 16.15
C GLU A 385 -6.61 -14.52 17.59
N ILE A 386 -5.70 -14.50 18.57
CA ILE A 386 -6.04 -14.25 19.98
C ILE A 386 -6.35 -12.77 20.19
N SER A 387 -5.50 -11.87 19.66
CA SER A 387 -5.66 -10.42 19.78
C SER A 387 -6.99 -9.93 19.21
N LEU A 388 -7.44 -10.47 18.07
CA LEU A 388 -8.77 -10.19 17.50
C LEU A 388 -9.93 -10.48 18.47
N ARG A 389 -9.79 -11.50 19.31
CA ARG A 389 -10.80 -11.84 20.33
C ARG A 389 -10.75 -10.83 21.48
N CYS A 390 -9.55 -10.39 21.88
CA CYS A 390 -9.36 -9.34 22.87
C CYS A 390 -9.89 -7.98 22.37
N ASP A 391 -9.59 -7.62 21.13
CA ASP A 391 -10.03 -6.40 20.47
C ASP A 391 -11.55 -6.25 20.50
N ARG A 392 -12.26 -7.33 20.22
CA ARG A 392 -13.73 -7.36 20.29
C ARG A 392 -14.29 -6.81 21.60
N HIS A 393 -13.58 -7.01 22.70
CA HIS A 393 -13.98 -6.50 24.01
C HIS A 393 -13.47 -5.07 24.26
N LEU A 394 -12.29 -4.72 23.74
CA LEU A 394 -11.61 -3.45 24.01
C LEU A 394 -12.02 -2.30 23.08
N VAL A 395 -12.48 -2.61 21.88
CA VAL A 395 -12.83 -1.64 20.83
C VAL A 395 -13.88 -0.62 21.28
N ASN A 396 -14.90 -1.08 22.01
CA ASN A 396 -15.99 -0.23 22.51
C ASN A 396 -15.68 0.44 23.86
N THR A 397 -14.49 0.24 24.41
CA THR A 397 -14.07 0.82 25.70
C THR A 397 -13.37 2.17 25.51
N ARG A 398 -13.15 2.90 26.60
CA ARG A 398 -12.38 4.16 26.62
C ARG A 398 -10.86 3.96 26.64
N VAL A 399 -10.39 2.71 26.59
CA VAL A 399 -8.96 2.39 26.61
C VAL A 399 -8.27 2.93 25.36
N THR A 400 -7.18 3.68 25.52
CA THR A 400 -6.41 4.23 24.40
C THR A 400 -5.26 3.28 24.01
N PRO A 401 -4.78 3.32 22.74
CA PRO A 401 -3.60 2.56 22.34
C PRO A 401 -2.40 2.82 23.23
N ASN A 402 -2.12 4.09 23.55
CA ASN A 402 -0.98 4.45 24.40
C ASN A 402 -1.09 3.80 25.80
N GLN A 403 -2.30 3.69 26.38
CA GLN A 403 -2.51 2.97 27.65
C GLN A 403 -2.15 1.49 27.53
N LEU A 404 -2.47 0.87 26.39
CA LEU A 404 -2.10 -0.52 26.10
C LEU A 404 -0.59 -0.65 25.89
N THR A 405 0.07 0.30 25.21
CA THR A 405 1.53 0.33 25.05
C THR A 405 2.25 0.52 26.39
N TYR A 406 1.73 1.33 27.32
CA TYR A 406 2.27 1.42 28.69
C TYR A 406 2.13 0.10 29.42
N LEU A 407 0.95 -0.53 29.34
CA LEU A 407 0.70 -1.81 29.99
C LEU A 407 1.58 -2.92 29.40
N MET A 408 1.73 -2.97 28.09
CA MET A 408 2.66 -3.82 27.36
C MET A 408 4.07 -3.66 27.92
N THR A 409 4.57 -2.42 28.00
CA THR A 409 5.92 -2.12 28.51
C THR A 409 6.12 -2.62 29.93
N VAL A 410 5.10 -2.49 30.80
CA VAL A 410 5.12 -3.04 32.17
C VAL A 410 5.25 -4.56 32.14
N PHE A 411 4.45 -5.28 31.36
CA PHE A 411 4.56 -6.74 31.26
C PHE A 411 5.90 -7.21 30.68
N GLY A 412 6.43 -6.48 29.70
CA GLY A 412 7.78 -6.72 29.19
C GLY A 412 8.84 -6.59 30.28
N ALA A 413 8.76 -5.53 31.11
CA ALA A 413 9.68 -5.32 32.23
C ALA A 413 9.52 -6.37 33.35
N LEU A 414 8.29 -6.82 33.60
CA LEU A 414 7.99 -7.85 34.61
C LEU A 414 8.55 -9.24 34.25
N ALA A 415 9.00 -9.46 33.02
CA ALA A 415 9.69 -10.70 32.65
C ALA A 415 10.97 -10.91 33.48
N ALA A 416 11.73 -9.86 33.81
CA ALA A 416 12.93 -9.96 34.64
C ALA A 416 12.63 -10.47 36.06
N PRO A 417 11.79 -9.80 36.88
CA PRO A 417 11.47 -10.27 38.22
C PRO A 417 10.73 -11.62 38.22
N ALA A 418 9.95 -11.92 37.18
CA ALA A 418 9.31 -13.22 37.02
C ALA A 418 10.33 -14.38 36.98
N LEU A 419 11.44 -14.18 36.25
CA LEU A 419 12.50 -15.19 36.12
C LEU A 419 13.29 -15.43 37.42
N LEU A 420 13.20 -14.50 38.38
CA LEU A 420 13.81 -14.65 39.70
C LEU A 420 13.06 -15.64 40.60
N VAL A 421 11.82 -15.98 40.26
CA VAL A 421 11.07 -17.01 41.01
C VAL A 421 11.76 -18.37 40.81
N PRO A 422 12.12 -19.08 41.90
CA PRO A 422 12.82 -20.36 41.79
C PRO A 422 12.04 -21.44 41.03
N GLY A 423 12.77 -22.40 40.47
CA GLY A 423 12.20 -23.56 39.77
C GLY A 423 11.52 -23.24 38.45
N ILE A 424 10.78 -24.21 37.91
CA ILE A 424 10.09 -24.09 36.60
C ILE A 424 9.04 -22.97 36.63
N ALA A 425 8.44 -22.69 37.80
CA ALA A 425 7.40 -21.67 37.95
C ALA A 425 7.86 -20.29 37.47
N GLY A 426 9.09 -19.86 37.79
CA GLY A 426 9.62 -18.58 37.31
C GLY A 426 9.87 -18.55 35.81
N ALA A 427 10.31 -19.66 35.22
CA ALA A 427 10.48 -19.75 33.77
C ALA A 427 9.14 -19.71 33.03
N VAL A 428 8.12 -20.41 33.55
CA VAL A 428 6.74 -20.34 33.04
C VAL A 428 6.19 -18.92 33.17
N LEU A 429 6.38 -18.28 34.32
CA LEU A 429 5.94 -16.90 34.52
C LEU A 429 6.65 -15.94 33.56
N GLY A 430 7.96 -16.11 33.33
CA GLY A 430 8.72 -15.35 32.34
C GLY A 430 8.16 -15.48 30.93
N VAL A 431 7.85 -16.71 30.49
CA VAL A 431 7.16 -16.95 29.20
C VAL A 431 5.81 -16.26 29.18
N LEU A 432 4.99 -16.41 30.24
CA LEU A 432 3.67 -15.77 30.31
C LEU A 432 3.76 -14.24 30.21
N MET A 433 4.72 -13.60 30.88
CA MET A 433 4.94 -12.15 30.80
C MET A 433 5.29 -11.72 29.37
N VAL A 434 6.18 -12.44 28.69
CA VAL A 434 6.55 -12.17 27.29
C VAL A 434 5.39 -12.41 26.33
N GLN A 435 4.59 -13.47 26.54
CA GLN A 435 3.41 -13.71 25.72
C GLN A 435 2.34 -12.64 25.90
N LEU A 436 2.16 -12.14 27.13
CA LEU A 436 1.23 -11.05 27.40
C LEU A 436 1.72 -9.72 26.82
N TYR A 437 3.02 -9.46 26.87
CA TYR A 437 3.68 -8.37 26.15
C TYR A 437 3.35 -8.44 24.64
N LEU A 438 3.60 -9.58 23.98
CA LEU A 438 3.32 -9.76 22.55
C LEU A 438 1.85 -9.64 22.19
N LEU A 439 0.96 -10.12 23.06
CA LEU A 439 -0.47 -9.99 22.86
C LEU A 439 -0.87 -8.51 22.88
N LEU A 440 -0.35 -7.74 23.84
CA LEU A 440 -0.64 -6.31 23.96
C LEU A 440 -0.03 -5.47 22.84
N ASP A 441 1.13 -5.86 22.30
CA ASP A 441 1.76 -5.29 21.08
C ASP A 441 0.89 -5.54 19.82
N CYS A 442 0.21 -6.69 19.76
CA CYS A 442 -0.76 -6.92 18.70
C CYS A 442 -1.99 -6.03 18.89
N VAL A 443 -2.55 -6.03 20.10
CA VAL A 443 -3.80 -5.35 20.46
C VAL A 443 -3.65 -3.83 20.39
N ASP A 444 -2.55 -3.23 20.85
CA ASP A 444 -2.40 -1.77 20.82
C ASP A 444 -2.34 -1.24 19.38
N GLY A 445 -1.64 -1.92 18.48
CA GLY A 445 -1.58 -1.62 17.06
C GLY A 445 -2.91 -1.88 16.35
N GLU A 446 -3.66 -2.92 16.76
CA GLU A 446 -4.99 -3.23 16.22
C GLU A 446 -6.04 -2.21 16.68
N ILE A 447 -6.04 -1.84 17.96
CA ILE A 447 -6.90 -0.79 18.52
C ILE A 447 -6.53 0.59 17.96
N ALA A 448 -5.24 0.88 17.74
CA ALA A 448 -4.81 2.11 17.06
C ALA A 448 -5.38 2.19 15.64
N ARG A 449 -5.32 1.09 14.88
CA ARG A 449 -5.92 0.99 13.55
C ARG A 449 -7.44 1.08 13.58
N TRP A 450 -8.10 0.43 14.54
CA TRP A 450 -9.56 0.49 14.64
C TRP A 450 -10.07 1.89 15.03
N LYS A 451 -9.47 2.49 16.06
CA LYS A 451 -9.86 3.82 16.57
C LYS A 451 -9.27 4.97 15.76
N GLN A 452 -8.42 4.69 14.77
CA GLN A 452 -7.65 5.68 14.01
C GLN A 452 -6.86 6.62 14.93
N GLN A 453 -6.29 6.07 16.01
CA GLN A 453 -5.52 6.78 17.02
C GLN A 453 -4.05 6.45 16.86
N PHE A 454 -3.33 7.28 16.10
CA PHE A 454 -1.89 7.16 15.90
C PHE A 454 -1.17 8.33 16.58
N SER A 455 -0.08 8.05 17.28
CA SER A 455 0.72 9.10 17.92
C SER A 455 2.22 8.83 17.74
N LEU A 456 3.00 9.88 17.52
CA LEU A 456 4.47 9.79 17.47
C LEU A 456 5.03 9.24 18.79
N SER A 457 4.46 9.68 19.91
CA SER A 457 4.79 9.17 21.24
C SER A 457 4.50 7.68 21.38
N GLY A 458 3.42 7.18 20.78
CA GLY A 458 3.10 5.75 20.75
C GLY A 458 4.11 4.94 19.95
N VAL A 459 4.49 5.40 18.75
CA VAL A 459 5.53 4.76 17.93
C VAL A 459 6.89 4.74 18.63
N TYR A 460 7.23 5.82 19.32
CA TYR A 460 8.45 5.89 20.13
C TYR A 460 8.38 4.92 21.32
N LEU A 461 7.28 4.93 22.06
CA LEU A 461 7.10 4.10 23.25
C LEU A 461 7.07 2.60 22.92
N ASP A 462 6.47 2.24 21.79
CA ASP A 462 6.46 0.87 21.26
C ASP A 462 7.89 0.34 21.06
N ARG A 463 8.73 1.11 20.37
CA ARG A 463 10.16 0.79 20.20
C ARG A 463 10.89 0.65 21.53
N VAL A 464 10.66 1.58 22.46
CA VAL A 464 11.25 1.53 23.81
C VAL A 464 10.79 0.27 24.56
N GLY A 465 9.51 -0.08 24.48
CA GLY A 465 8.94 -1.29 25.09
C GLY A 465 9.57 -2.56 24.55
N ALA A 466 9.78 -2.63 23.23
CA ALA A 466 10.46 -3.75 22.58
C ALA A 466 11.94 -3.88 22.97
N TYR A 467 12.61 -2.79 23.29
CA TYR A 467 14.00 -2.81 23.78
C TYR A 467 14.03 -3.28 25.24
N LEU A 468 13.10 -2.77 26.04
CA LEU A 468 13.00 -3.09 27.46
C LEU A 468 12.63 -4.56 27.70
N CYS A 469 11.71 -5.13 26.91
CA CYS A 469 11.30 -6.53 27.07
C CYS A 469 12.47 -7.49 26.81
N ASP A 470 13.19 -7.33 25.69
CA ASP A 470 14.33 -8.19 25.36
C ASP A 470 15.44 -8.06 26.42
N ALA A 471 15.73 -6.83 26.85
CA ALA A 471 16.71 -6.59 27.90
C ALA A 471 16.31 -7.23 29.24
N ALA A 472 15.03 -7.08 29.64
CA ALA A 472 14.51 -7.65 30.87
C ALA A 472 14.61 -9.18 30.88
N VAL A 473 14.28 -9.86 29.78
CA VAL A 473 14.40 -11.32 29.68
C VAL A 473 15.86 -11.78 29.84
N LEU A 474 16.80 -11.12 29.17
CA LEU A 474 18.22 -11.49 29.21
C LEU A 474 18.87 -11.18 30.56
N VAL A 475 18.57 -10.02 31.15
CA VAL A 475 19.01 -9.66 32.51
C VAL A 475 18.42 -10.62 33.54
N GLY A 476 17.11 -10.89 33.46
CA GLY A 476 16.42 -11.84 34.33
C GLY A 476 17.01 -13.25 34.25
N PHE A 477 17.41 -13.70 33.06
CA PHE A 477 18.07 -14.99 32.89
C PHE A 477 19.47 -15.03 33.53
N GLY A 478 20.26 -13.96 33.37
CA GLY A 478 21.55 -13.82 34.05
C GLY A 478 21.43 -13.82 35.58
N LEU A 479 20.45 -13.06 36.11
CA LEU A 479 20.17 -13.01 37.54
C LEU A 479 19.67 -14.36 38.09
N ARG A 480 18.87 -15.09 37.31
CA ARG A 480 18.47 -16.46 37.63
C ARG A 480 19.68 -17.39 37.71
N ALA A 481 20.61 -17.30 36.76
CA ALA A 481 21.83 -18.11 36.74
C ALA A 481 22.83 -17.76 37.88
N ALA A 482 22.76 -16.54 38.41
CA ALA A 482 23.52 -16.10 39.57
C ALA A 482 23.04 -16.72 40.88
N ASP A 483 21.90 -17.42 40.87
CA ASP A 483 21.34 -18.18 41.99
C ASP A 483 21.11 -17.33 43.26
N LEU A 484 20.39 -16.22 43.10
CA LEU A 484 20.14 -15.22 44.16
C LEU A 484 19.46 -15.78 45.43
N TRP A 485 18.73 -16.88 45.30
CA TRP A 485 17.97 -17.51 46.39
C TRP A 485 18.55 -18.85 46.84
N GLY A 486 19.68 -19.27 46.25
CA GLY A 486 20.38 -20.48 46.63
C GLY A 486 21.07 -20.34 47.99
N SER A 487 21.43 -21.48 48.58
CA SER A 487 22.21 -21.54 49.83
C SER A 487 23.71 -21.27 49.62
N GLY A 488 24.16 -21.18 48.37
CA GLY A 488 25.55 -20.93 47.99
C GLY A 488 25.91 -19.45 47.85
N ARG A 489 27.16 -19.17 47.43
CA ARG A 489 27.61 -17.82 47.11
C ARG A 489 27.00 -17.37 45.77
N ILE A 490 26.46 -16.16 45.73
CA ILE A 490 25.93 -15.53 44.51
C ILE A 490 27.08 -15.35 43.50
N ASP A 491 26.93 -15.95 42.31
CA ASP A 491 27.90 -15.82 41.22
C ASP A 491 27.51 -14.67 40.29
N TRP A 492 27.97 -13.47 40.63
CA TRP A 492 27.72 -12.24 39.86
C TRP A 492 28.23 -12.27 38.43
N LEU A 493 29.13 -13.20 38.09
CA LEU A 493 29.57 -13.44 36.71
C LEU A 493 28.39 -13.70 35.77
N TRP A 494 27.40 -14.48 36.21
CA TRP A 494 26.25 -14.82 35.37
C TRP A 494 25.30 -13.64 35.17
N ALA A 495 25.12 -12.83 36.22
CA ALA A 495 24.36 -11.57 36.12
C ALA A 495 25.04 -10.59 35.15
N PHE A 496 26.38 -10.50 35.22
CA PHE A 496 27.17 -9.69 34.28
C PHE A 496 27.01 -10.19 32.84
N LEU A 497 27.13 -11.49 32.60
CA LEU A 497 26.97 -12.08 31.25
C LEU A 497 25.55 -11.88 30.70
N GLY A 498 24.51 -12.00 31.52
CA GLY A 498 23.12 -11.71 31.10
C GLY A 498 22.93 -10.24 30.74
N THR A 499 23.52 -9.32 31.50
CA THR A 499 23.50 -7.88 31.20
C THR A 499 24.27 -7.55 29.93
N LEU A 500 25.40 -8.21 29.70
CA LEU A 500 26.20 -8.08 28.49
C LEU A 500 25.43 -8.57 27.25
N ALA A 501 24.71 -9.69 27.37
CA ALA A 501 23.81 -10.18 26.34
C ALA A 501 22.70 -9.16 26.04
N ALA A 502 22.08 -8.58 27.08
CA ALA A 502 21.05 -7.55 26.94
C ALA A 502 21.58 -6.30 26.21
N LEU A 503 22.78 -5.83 26.56
CA LEU A 503 23.41 -4.70 25.89
C LEU A 503 23.66 -4.99 24.41
N GLY A 504 24.16 -6.18 24.08
CA GLY A 504 24.37 -6.61 22.69
C GLY A 504 23.05 -6.63 21.90
N ALA A 505 21.97 -7.16 22.49
CA ALA A 505 20.64 -7.21 21.91
C ALA A 505 20.09 -5.80 21.60
N ILE A 506 20.19 -4.89 22.57
CA ILE A 506 19.78 -3.48 22.41
C ILE A 506 20.58 -2.82 21.29
N LEU A 507 21.90 -3.03 21.27
CA LEU A 507 22.78 -2.38 20.30
C LEU A 507 22.46 -2.82 18.86
N ILE A 508 22.13 -4.10 18.63
CA ILE A 508 21.69 -4.60 17.31
C ILE A 508 20.43 -3.88 16.81
N LYS A 509 19.45 -3.66 17.69
CA LYS A 509 18.22 -2.93 17.33
C LYS A 509 18.51 -1.45 17.13
N ALA A 510 19.29 -0.84 18.02
CA ALA A 510 19.68 0.56 17.95
C ALA A 510 20.44 0.85 16.64
N GLU A 511 21.39 0.01 16.24
CA GLU A 511 22.10 0.12 14.96
C GLU A 511 21.14 0.14 13.77
N THR A 512 20.09 -0.70 13.80
CA THR A 512 19.07 -0.74 12.73
C THR A 512 18.26 0.56 12.68
N ASP A 513 17.87 1.08 13.84
CA ASP A 513 17.07 2.30 13.95
C ASP A 513 17.88 3.56 13.61
N LEU A 514 19.16 3.59 13.98
CA LEU A 514 20.10 4.67 13.68
C LEU A 514 20.34 4.84 12.17
N VAL A 515 20.20 3.79 11.36
CA VAL A 515 20.19 3.94 9.89
C VAL A 515 19.07 4.86 9.43
N GLY A 516 17.87 4.72 10.01
CA GLY A 516 16.73 5.58 9.70
C GLY A 516 16.99 7.04 10.11
N VAL A 517 17.56 7.24 11.29
CA VAL A 517 17.93 8.57 11.82
C VAL A 517 19.00 9.23 10.94
N ALA A 518 20.07 8.51 10.63
CA ALA A 518 21.18 9.00 9.80
C ALA A 518 20.70 9.42 8.40
N ARG A 519 19.82 8.62 7.78
CA ARG A 519 19.24 8.96 6.47
C ARG A 519 18.33 10.18 6.54
N HIS A 520 17.49 10.29 7.57
CA HIS A 520 16.64 11.45 7.77
C HIS A 520 17.45 12.73 7.93
N GLN A 521 18.51 12.70 8.75
CA GLN A 521 19.44 13.82 8.92
C GLN A 521 20.22 14.14 7.64
N GLY A 522 20.55 13.13 6.83
CA GLY A 522 21.18 13.28 5.53
C GLY A 522 20.23 13.65 4.38
N GLY A 523 18.94 13.88 4.65
CA GLY A 523 17.94 14.21 3.61
C GLY A 523 17.60 13.06 2.66
N LEU A 524 17.98 11.83 2.99
CA LEU A 524 17.73 10.64 2.18
C LEU A 524 16.38 10.00 2.55
N PRO A 525 15.64 9.43 1.57
CA PRO A 525 14.39 8.75 1.84
C PRO A 525 14.61 7.47 2.68
N PRO A 526 13.60 7.01 3.45
CA PRO A 526 13.70 5.81 4.27
C PRO A 526 14.02 4.57 3.44
N VAL A 527 14.78 3.64 4.05
CA VAL A 527 15.27 2.42 3.39
C VAL A 527 14.08 1.54 2.95
N LYS A 528 13.94 1.30 1.64
CA LYS A 528 13.05 0.25 1.11
C LYS A 528 13.73 -1.11 1.27
N GLU A 529 12.98 -2.16 1.63
CA GLU A 529 13.51 -3.51 1.94
C GLU A 529 14.42 -4.12 0.85
N ALA A 530 14.30 -3.66 -0.40
CA ALA A 530 15.14 -4.04 -1.54
C ALA A 530 16.61 -3.59 -1.45
N ALA A 531 16.97 -2.64 -0.58
CA ALA A 531 18.35 -2.14 -0.43
C ALA A 531 19.26 -3.07 0.42
N ALA A 532 18.89 -4.35 0.56
CA ALA A 532 19.55 -5.31 1.44
C ALA A 532 20.57 -6.22 0.73
N GLU A 533 20.96 -5.93 -0.51
CA GLU A 533 21.94 -6.73 -1.26
C GLU A 533 23.39 -6.32 -0.94
N PRO A 534 24.24 -7.23 -0.42
CA PRO A 534 25.66 -6.97 -0.20
C PRO A 534 26.44 -6.97 -1.53
N ARG A 535 27.45 -6.09 -1.64
CA ARG A 535 28.23 -5.88 -2.87
C ARG A 535 29.38 -6.86 -3.08
N SER A 536 29.71 -7.72 -2.11
CA SER A 536 30.82 -8.69 -2.22
C SER A 536 30.34 -10.15 -2.11
N SER A 537 30.81 -10.99 -3.02
CA SER A 537 30.43 -12.40 -3.16
C SER A 537 30.76 -13.25 -1.92
N GLY A 538 31.87 -12.94 -1.23
CA GLY A 538 32.26 -13.63 0.01
C GLY A 538 31.36 -13.32 1.22
N VAL A 539 30.94 -12.06 1.38
CA VAL A 539 30.04 -11.63 2.47
C VAL A 539 28.61 -12.16 2.24
N ALA A 540 28.20 -12.33 0.99
CA ALA A 540 26.91 -12.96 0.65
C ALA A 540 26.85 -14.44 1.05
N LEU A 541 27.95 -15.19 0.90
CA LEU A 541 28.05 -16.60 1.31
C LEU A 541 28.04 -16.75 2.84
N ALA A 542 28.84 -15.95 3.55
CA ALA A 542 28.87 -15.94 5.02
C ALA A 542 27.50 -15.56 5.62
N ARG A 543 26.80 -14.60 5.01
CA ARG A 543 25.45 -14.20 5.41
C ARG A 543 24.40 -15.27 5.10
N ARG A 544 24.53 -16.02 3.99
CA ARG A 544 23.66 -17.18 3.69
C ARG A 544 23.84 -18.29 4.73
N ALA A 545 25.08 -18.57 5.14
CA ALA A 545 25.36 -19.53 6.23
C ALA A 545 24.79 -19.05 7.58
N ALA A 546 24.97 -17.78 7.94
CA ALA A 546 24.41 -17.20 9.16
C ALA A 546 22.86 -17.12 9.15
N ALA A 547 22.26 -16.87 7.97
CA ALA A 547 20.81 -16.85 7.79
C ALA A 547 20.19 -18.26 7.84
N ALA A 548 20.91 -19.28 7.37
CA ALA A 548 20.47 -20.69 7.45
C ALA A 548 20.36 -21.17 8.90
N LEU A 549 21.20 -20.66 9.80
CA LEU A 549 21.25 -21.10 11.19
C LEU A 549 20.28 -20.34 12.11
N LYS A 550 19.60 -19.29 11.63
CA LYS A 550 18.62 -18.46 12.37
C LYS A 550 19.06 -17.99 13.78
N PHE A 551 20.38 -18.04 14.08
CA PHE A 551 20.93 -17.73 15.40
C PHE A 551 20.61 -16.31 15.89
N HIS A 552 20.38 -15.38 14.96
CA HIS A 552 19.95 -14.00 15.27
C HIS A 552 18.64 -13.91 16.05
N ARG A 553 17.82 -14.97 16.03
CA ARG A 553 16.52 -14.97 16.68
C ARG A 553 16.59 -15.37 18.15
N LEU A 554 17.63 -16.06 18.59
CA LEU A 554 17.73 -16.60 19.95
C LEU A 554 17.88 -15.51 21.02
N VAL A 555 18.36 -14.32 20.63
CA VAL A 555 18.55 -13.18 21.53
C VAL A 555 17.27 -12.33 21.67
N LEU A 556 16.24 -12.60 20.83
CA LEU A 556 14.94 -11.94 20.93
C LEU A 556 14.14 -12.49 22.11
N GLY A 557 13.36 -11.65 22.78
CA GLY A 557 12.68 -11.99 24.03
C GLY A 557 11.77 -13.21 23.95
N VAL A 558 11.11 -13.42 22.80
CA VAL A 558 10.21 -14.58 22.59
C VAL A 558 10.99 -15.88 22.58
N GLU A 559 11.97 -16.02 21.68
CA GLU A 559 12.81 -17.21 21.57
C GLU A 559 13.65 -17.44 22.85
N ALA A 560 14.18 -16.37 23.44
CA ALA A 560 14.92 -16.43 24.70
C ALA A 560 14.03 -16.97 25.83
N SER A 561 12.79 -16.47 25.99
CA SER A 561 11.88 -16.96 27.04
C SER A 561 11.56 -18.45 26.90
N LEU A 562 11.37 -18.94 25.68
CA LEU A 562 11.12 -20.36 25.43
C LEU A 562 12.37 -21.22 25.69
N LEU A 563 13.56 -20.74 25.29
CA LEU A 563 14.81 -21.39 25.61
C LEU A 563 15.01 -21.51 27.12
N ILE A 564 14.74 -20.43 27.87
CA ILE A 564 14.83 -20.40 29.33
C ILE A 564 13.90 -21.44 29.95
N LEU A 565 12.68 -21.60 29.43
CA LEU A 565 11.75 -22.64 29.89
C LEU A 565 12.29 -24.05 29.65
N VAL A 566 12.79 -24.34 28.43
CA VAL A 566 13.37 -25.66 28.11
C VAL A 566 14.54 -25.96 29.03
N VAL A 567 15.45 -24.99 29.19
CA VAL A 567 16.62 -25.11 30.05
C VAL A 567 16.21 -25.30 31.52
N ALA A 568 15.22 -24.57 32.01
CA ALA A 568 14.71 -24.73 33.38
C ALA A 568 14.08 -26.10 33.63
N ILE A 569 13.43 -26.71 32.62
CA ILE A 569 12.91 -28.08 32.73
C ILE A 569 14.05 -29.09 32.85
N VAL A 570 15.11 -28.93 32.05
CA VAL A 570 16.28 -29.83 32.10
C VAL A 570 17.03 -29.67 33.42
N ASP A 571 17.23 -28.44 33.89
CA ASP A 571 17.85 -28.14 35.17
C ASP A 571 17.04 -28.71 36.34
N GLN A 572 15.70 -28.69 36.26
CA GLN A 572 14.84 -29.32 37.28
C GLN A 572 15.07 -30.84 37.38
N VAL A 573 15.29 -31.52 36.26
CA VAL A 573 15.57 -32.97 36.23
C VAL A 573 16.97 -33.27 36.79
N ARG A 574 17.94 -32.38 36.54
CA ARG A 574 19.32 -32.54 36.96
C ARG A 574 19.56 -32.12 38.42
N GLY A 575 18.76 -31.18 38.94
CA GLY A 575 18.90 -30.62 40.27
C GLY A 575 19.97 -29.53 40.41
N ASP A 576 20.53 -29.04 39.30
CA ASP A 576 21.51 -27.94 39.26
C ASP A 576 21.10 -26.88 38.21
N LEU A 577 21.76 -25.71 38.23
CA LEU A 577 21.55 -24.64 37.24
C LEU A 577 22.57 -24.70 36.08
N PHE A 578 23.10 -25.89 35.78
CA PHE A 578 24.18 -26.02 34.80
C PHE A 578 23.74 -25.53 33.41
N PHE A 579 22.57 -25.93 32.93
CA PHE A 579 22.10 -25.53 31.61
C PHE A 579 21.64 -24.07 31.59
N THR A 580 21.11 -23.54 32.70
CA THR A 580 20.81 -22.09 32.82
C THR A 580 22.10 -21.28 32.64
N ARG A 581 23.17 -21.65 33.33
CA ARG A 581 24.48 -20.99 33.22
C ARG A 581 25.08 -21.15 31.81
N LEU A 582 25.04 -22.34 31.24
CA LEU A 582 25.47 -22.58 29.86
C LEU A 582 24.68 -21.73 28.87
N GLY A 583 23.36 -21.66 29.02
CA GLY A 583 22.48 -20.86 28.18
C GLY A 583 22.82 -19.37 28.25
N VAL A 584 23.10 -18.83 29.44
CA VAL A 584 23.53 -17.42 29.61
C VAL A 584 24.86 -17.17 28.88
N ALA A 585 25.86 -18.04 29.04
CA ALA A 585 27.13 -17.90 28.33
C ALA A 585 26.98 -17.95 26.81
N VAL A 586 26.16 -18.88 26.32
CA VAL A 586 25.88 -19.03 24.87
C VAL A 586 25.17 -17.79 24.34
N LEU A 587 24.12 -17.31 25.01
CA LEU A 587 23.40 -16.10 24.57
C LEU A 587 24.29 -14.85 24.60
N ALA A 588 25.15 -14.70 25.61
CA ALA A 588 26.11 -13.61 25.68
C ALA A 588 27.12 -13.65 24.52
N GLY A 589 27.70 -14.83 24.23
CA GLY A 589 28.61 -15.01 23.09
C GLY A 589 27.94 -14.72 21.75
N ILE A 590 26.71 -15.21 21.57
CA ILE A 590 25.90 -14.97 20.37
C ILE A 590 25.60 -13.48 20.21
N ALA A 591 25.15 -12.80 21.27
CA ALA A 591 24.79 -11.38 21.23
C ALA A 591 26.00 -10.51 20.84
N LEU A 592 27.16 -10.71 21.47
CA LEU A 592 28.39 -9.97 21.15
C LEU A 592 28.85 -10.18 19.71
N LEU A 593 28.88 -11.43 19.25
CA LEU A 593 29.25 -11.75 17.88
C LEU A 593 28.29 -11.11 16.88
N GLN A 594 26.99 -11.12 17.18
CA GLN A 594 25.97 -10.54 16.31
C GLN A 594 26.04 -9.02 16.25
N THR A 595 26.29 -8.34 17.37
CA THR A 595 26.49 -6.89 17.37
C THR A 595 27.61 -6.50 16.40
N LEU A 596 28.76 -7.15 16.48
CA LEU A 596 29.89 -6.86 15.58
C LEU A 596 29.56 -7.17 14.11
N LEU A 597 28.96 -8.34 13.84
CA LEU A 597 28.59 -8.74 12.48
C LEU A 597 27.52 -7.83 11.87
N HIS A 598 26.55 -7.38 12.66
CA HIS A 598 25.48 -6.51 12.22
C HIS A 598 25.99 -5.11 11.90
N LEU A 599 26.85 -4.55 12.76
CA LEU A 599 27.53 -3.29 12.51
C LEU A 599 28.33 -3.31 11.21
N VAL A 600 29.19 -4.32 11.03
CA VAL A 600 29.97 -4.50 9.78
C VAL A 600 29.03 -4.64 8.58
N SER A 601 27.94 -5.40 8.71
CA SER A 601 26.96 -5.56 7.64
C SER A 601 26.26 -4.25 7.29
N ILE A 602 25.94 -3.39 8.25
CA ILE A 602 25.30 -2.09 7.99
C ILE A 602 26.28 -1.17 7.26
N LEU A 603 27.50 -1.06 7.75
CA LEU A 603 28.56 -0.21 7.15
C LEU A 603 28.93 -0.66 5.73
N ALA A 604 28.92 -1.97 5.47
CA ALA A 604 29.18 -2.53 4.15
C ALA A 604 27.98 -2.46 3.18
N SER A 605 26.77 -2.15 3.68
CA SER A 605 25.55 -2.14 2.88
C SER A 605 25.29 -0.80 2.16
N SER A 606 24.45 -0.82 1.13
CA SER A 606 23.91 0.40 0.52
C SER A 606 22.86 1.09 1.38
N ARG A 607 22.62 0.67 2.63
CA ARG A 607 21.61 1.31 3.50
C ARG A 607 22.02 2.69 3.99
N LEU A 608 23.32 2.95 4.10
CA LEU A 608 23.88 4.25 4.49
C LEU A 608 24.35 5.11 3.30
N LYS A 609 24.18 4.60 2.08
CA LYS A 609 24.44 5.32 0.83
C LYS A 609 23.11 5.58 0.11
#